data_AF-A0A521J6P6-F1
#
_entry.id   AF-A0A521J6P6-F1
#
_cell.length_a   1.000
_cell.length_b   1.000
_cell.length_c   1.000
_cell.angle_alpha   90.00
_cell.angle_beta   90.00
_cell.angle_gamma   90.00
#
_symmetry.space_group_name_H-M   'P 1'
#
loop_
_entity.id
_entity.type
_entity.pdbx_description
1 polymer ?
#
loop_
_entity_poly.entity_id
_entity_poly.type
_entity_poly.pdbx_seq_one_letter_code
_entity_poly.pdbx_strand_id
1 'polypeptide(L)'
;MNTLLSLADNLRTFWGYTGFYNVESGHIIMILIGLVFIYLAITKEYEPLLLIPIGFGILIGNIPFNEAAGLQIGIYEEGSVFNILYQGVVQGWYPPLIFLGIGAMTDFSSLIANPKLILIGAACQFGIFGAYIIAIEWGFAPNEAGAIGIIGGADGPTAIFLTSKLAPHLLGAVAISAYSYMALVPVIQP
;
A
#
# COMPACT_ATOMS: atom_id res chain seq x y z
N MET A 1 -43.44 27.45 13.44
CA MET A 1 -42.00 27.15 13.55
C MET A 1 -41.49 26.94 12.12
N ASN A 2 -40.65 27.85 11.62
CA ASN A 2 -40.49 28.14 10.19
C ASN A 2 -39.89 26.97 9.37
N THR A 3 -40.65 26.47 8.41
CA THR A 3 -40.18 25.53 7.36
C THR A 3 -38.95 26.04 6.61
N LEU A 4 -38.77 27.35 6.48
CA LEU A 4 -37.57 27.97 5.87
C LEU A 4 -36.31 27.82 6.74
N LEU A 5 -36.43 27.87 8.07
CA LEU A 5 -35.30 27.60 8.98
C LEU A 5 -34.92 26.11 8.90
N SER A 6 -35.90 25.22 8.86
CA SER A 6 -35.67 23.78 8.70
C SER A 6 -35.02 23.42 7.36
N LEU A 7 -35.36 24.12 6.27
CA LEU A 7 -34.74 23.91 4.95
C LEU A 7 -33.27 24.36 4.95
N ALA A 8 -32.97 25.52 5.54
CA ALA A 8 -31.61 26.02 5.65
C ALA A 8 -30.72 25.10 6.51
N ASP A 9 -31.27 24.57 7.60
CA ASP A 9 -30.55 23.63 8.47
C ASP A 9 -30.31 22.27 7.77
N ASN A 10 -31.29 21.79 6.99
CA ASN A 10 -31.14 20.58 6.18
C ASN A 10 -30.09 20.76 5.07
N LEU A 11 -30.04 21.92 4.41
CA LEU A 11 -29.03 22.22 3.38
C LEU A 11 -27.62 22.33 3.96
N ARG A 12 -27.48 22.93 5.15
CA ARG A 12 -26.19 22.97 5.87
C ARG A 12 -25.72 21.58 6.25
N THR A 13 -26.64 20.75 6.74
CA THR A 13 -26.37 19.36 7.09
C THR A 13 -25.96 18.56 5.85
N PHE A 14 -26.69 18.69 4.74
CA PHE A 14 -26.35 18.07 3.46
C PHE A 14 -24.97 18.50 2.98
N TRP A 15 -24.66 19.80 3.03
CA TRP A 15 -23.35 20.32 2.65
C TRP A 15 -22.22 19.71 3.49
N GLY A 16 -22.44 19.55 4.80
CA GLY A 16 -21.49 18.91 5.71
C GLY A 16 -21.24 17.42 5.44
N TYR A 17 -22.13 16.73 4.72
CA TYR A 17 -21.93 15.35 4.28
C TYR A 17 -21.25 15.24 2.91
N THR A 18 -21.12 16.34 2.16
CA THR A 18 -20.47 16.30 0.84
C THR A 18 -18.96 16.12 0.97
N GLY A 19 -18.37 15.35 0.04
CA GLY A 19 -16.91 15.22 -0.03
C GLY A 19 -16.19 16.54 -0.32
N PHE A 20 -16.87 17.51 -0.96
CA PHE A 20 -16.32 18.85 -1.20
C PHE A 20 -16.11 19.64 0.08
N TYR A 21 -16.96 19.47 1.09
CA TYR A 21 -16.79 20.13 2.39
C TYR A 21 -15.71 19.45 3.25
N ASN A 22 -15.60 18.13 3.15
CA ASN A 22 -14.65 17.33 3.92
C ASN A 22 -13.30 17.15 3.21
N VAL A 23 -13.06 17.87 2.09
CA VAL A 23 -11.80 17.76 1.35
C VAL A 23 -10.68 18.44 2.13
N GLU A 24 -9.53 17.78 2.17
CA GLU A 24 -8.31 18.32 2.72
C GLU A 24 -7.23 18.30 1.64
N SER A 25 -6.17 19.09 1.82
CA SER A 25 -5.06 19.11 0.86
C SER A 25 -4.42 17.73 0.68
N GLY A 26 -4.39 16.91 1.74
CA GLY A 26 -3.88 15.53 1.70
C GLY A 26 -4.67 14.66 0.71
N HIS A 27 -6.01 14.70 0.77
CA HIS A 27 -6.89 13.96 -0.14
C HIS A 27 -6.57 14.26 -1.61
N ILE A 28 -6.43 15.55 -1.95
CA ILE A 28 -6.15 15.98 -3.33
C ILE A 28 -4.79 15.46 -3.80
N ILE A 29 -3.75 15.59 -2.97
CA ILE A 29 -2.39 15.13 -3.30
C ILE A 29 -2.38 13.62 -3.53
N MET A 30 -2.99 12.85 -2.63
CA MET A 30 -3.02 11.39 -2.75
C MET A 30 -3.84 10.93 -3.95
N ILE A 31 -4.97 11.58 -4.25
CA ILE A 31 -5.75 11.28 -5.46
C ILE A 31 -4.89 11.50 -6.72
N LEU A 32 -4.14 12.60 -6.78
CA LEU A 32 -3.23 12.85 -7.90
C LEU A 32 -2.15 11.78 -8.02
N ILE A 33 -1.56 11.34 -6.90
CA ILE A 33 -0.58 10.23 -6.88
C ILE A 33 -1.22 8.93 -7.40
N GLY A 34 -2.43 8.60 -6.95
CA GLY A 34 -3.17 7.43 -7.41
C GLY A 34 -3.43 7.46 -8.93
N LEU A 35 -3.79 8.63 -9.47
CA LEU A 35 -3.96 8.82 -10.92
C LEU A 35 -2.63 8.67 -11.67
N VAL A 36 -1.52 9.18 -11.14
CA VAL A 36 -0.18 9.00 -11.73
C VAL A 36 0.19 7.52 -11.78
N PHE A 37 -0.10 6.75 -10.74
CA PHE A 37 0.20 5.32 -10.70
C PHE A 37 -0.60 4.54 -11.74
N ILE A 38 -1.89 4.82 -11.86
CA ILE A 38 -2.75 4.23 -12.90
C ILE A 38 -2.24 4.66 -14.30
N TYR A 39 -1.84 5.92 -14.47
CA TYR A 39 -1.29 6.40 -15.73
C TYR A 39 0.00 5.67 -16.14
N LEU A 40 0.93 5.48 -15.20
CA LEU A 40 2.18 4.74 -15.44
C LEU A 40 1.89 3.27 -15.78
N ALA A 41 0.98 2.64 -15.04
CA ALA A 41 0.61 1.25 -15.28
C ALA A 41 -0.01 1.01 -16.67
N ILE A 42 -0.85 1.93 -17.15
CA ILE A 42 -1.55 1.79 -18.44
C ILE A 42 -0.66 2.24 -19.60
N THR A 43 0.00 3.41 -19.47
CA THR A 43 0.71 4.04 -20.61
C THR A 43 2.14 3.52 -20.76
N LYS A 44 2.78 3.14 -19.64
CA LYS A 44 4.16 2.65 -19.62
C LYS A 44 4.26 1.16 -19.36
N GLU A 45 3.13 0.49 -19.13
CA GLU A 45 3.05 -0.95 -18.82
C GLU A 45 3.94 -1.36 -17.63
N TYR A 46 4.16 -0.43 -16.69
CA TYR A 46 4.93 -0.70 -15.47
C TYR A 46 4.07 -1.52 -14.52
N GLU A 47 4.44 -2.80 -14.33
CA GLU A 47 3.80 -3.78 -13.43
C GLU A 47 2.27 -3.59 -13.31
N PRO A 48 1.49 -3.70 -14.41
CA PRO A 48 0.10 -3.26 -14.45
C PRO A 48 -0.80 -4.04 -13.50
N LEU A 49 -0.46 -5.31 -13.26
CA LEU A 49 -1.16 -6.20 -12.33
C LEU A 49 -1.12 -5.66 -10.88
N LEU A 50 -0.12 -4.85 -10.53
CA LEU A 50 0.09 -4.34 -9.18
C LEU A 50 -0.18 -2.84 -9.07
N LEU A 51 0.33 -2.02 -10.00
CA LEU A 51 0.15 -0.57 -9.93
C LEU A 51 -1.31 -0.13 -10.14
N ILE A 52 -2.11 -0.86 -10.94
CA ILE A 52 -3.53 -0.52 -11.12
C ILE A 52 -4.31 -0.72 -9.81
N PRO A 53 -4.27 -1.90 -9.15
CA PRO A 53 -4.92 -2.08 -7.85
C PRO A 53 -4.41 -1.12 -6.76
N ILE A 54 -3.10 -0.82 -6.73
CA ILE A 54 -2.53 0.13 -5.76
C ILE A 54 -3.06 1.54 -6.02
N GLY A 55 -2.98 2.01 -7.26
CA GLY A 55 -3.48 3.32 -7.65
C GLY A 55 -4.98 3.46 -7.36
N PHE A 56 -5.76 2.43 -7.68
CA PHE A 56 -7.18 2.38 -7.33
C PHE A 56 -7.39 2.45 -5.81
N GLY A 57 -6.64 1.66 -5.03
CA GLY A 57 -6.64 1.70 -3.57
C GLY A 57 -6.34 3.08 -2.99
N ILE A 58 -5.38 3.80 -3.57
CA ILE A 58 -5.07 5.18 -3.20
C ILE A 58 -6.27 6.09 -3.49
N LEU A 59 -6.92 5.95 -4.65
CA LEU A 59 -8.11 6.73 -4.98
C LEU A 59 -9.23 6.49 -3.96
N ILE A 60 -9.64 5.23 -3.77
CA ILE A 60 -10.76 4.89 -2.89
C ILE A 60 -10.47 5.20 -1.42
N GLY A 61 -9.22 5.06 -0.97
CA GLY A 61 -8.82 5.33 0.41
C GLY A 61 -8.72 6.82 0.74
N ASN A 62 -8.69 7.69 -0.27
CA ASN A 62 -8.56 9.14 -0.10
C ASN A 62 -9.78 9.91 -0.65
N ILE A 63 -10.90 9.23 -0.92
CA ILE A 63 -12.17 9.91 -1.21
C ILE A 63 -12.56 10.68 0.06
N PRO A 64 -12.75 12.01 0.01
CA PRO A 64 -13.18 12.76 1.18
C PRO A 64 -14.64 12.47 1.48
N PHE A 65 -14.94 12.11 2.73
CA PHE A 65 -16.29 11.97 3.25
C PHE A 65 -16.30 12.28 4.75
N ASN A 66 -17.49 12.42 5.32
CA ASN A 66 -17.62 12.63 6.75
C ASN A 66 -17.54 11.30 7.50
N GLU A 67 -16.41 10.99 8.15
CA GLU A 67 -16.22 9.75 8.91
C GLU A 67 -17.14 9.63 10.12
N ALA A 68 -17.52 10.75 10.74
CA ALA A 68 -18.45 10.77 11.88
C ALA A 68 -19.91 10.47 11.47
N ALA A 69 -20.19 10.38 10.16
CA ALA A 69 -21.50 10.06 9.63
C ALA A 69 -21.88 8.57 9.74
N GLY A 70 -20.91 7.68 9.97
CA GLY A 70 -21.16 6.24 10.09
C GLY A 70 -21.74 5.61 8.82
N LEU A 71 -21.35 6.11 7.65
CA LEU A 71 -21.91 5.69 6.35
C LEU A 71 -21.37 4.35 5.85
N GLN A 72 -20.38 3.78 6.53
CA GLN A 72 -19.71 2.50 6.21
C GLN A 72 -19.18 2.45 4.78
N ILE A 73 -18.55 3.54 4.36
CA ILE A 73 -17.96 3.70 3.02
C ILE A 73 -16.43 3.71 3.04
N GLY A 74 -15.82 4.04 4.18
CA GLY A 74 -14.37 4.15 4.31
C GLY A 74 -13.66 2.80 4.46
N ILE A 75 -12.43 2.68 3.94
CA ILE A 75 -11.60 1.47 4.12
C ILE A 75 -11.32 1.19 5.61
N TYR A 76 -11.14 2.25 6.39
CA TYR A 76 -10.84 2.18 7.82
C TYR A 76 -12.10 2.18 8.69
N GLU A 77 -13.29 2.26 8.10
CA GLU A 77 -14.56 2.27 8.81
C GLU A 77 -15.08 0.85 9.02
N GLU A 78 -15.27 0.46 10.28
CA GLU A 78 -15.70 -0.90 10.63
C GLU A 78 -17.08 -1.22 10.03
N GLY A 79 -17.17 -2.37 9.35
CA GLY A 79 -18.39 -2.82 8.68
C GLY A 79 -18.54 -2.36 7.23
N SER A 80 -17.66 -1.49 6.72
CA SER A 80 -17.65 -1.18 5.28
C SER A 80 -17.19 -2.38 4.45
N VAL A 81 -17.62 -2.44 3.19
CA VAL A 81 -17.16 -3.48 2.25
C VAL A 81 -15.64 -3.44 2.09
N PHE A 82 -15.05 -2.24 2.01
CA PHE A 82 -13.60 -2.09 1.86
C PHE A 82 -12.84 -2.49 3.12
N ASN A 83 -13.39 -2.26 4.31
CA ASN A 83 -12.82 -2.71 5.57
C ASN A 83 -12.77 -4.24 5.63
N ILE A 84 -13.88 -4.91 5.27
CA ILE A 84 -13.94 -6.38 5.22
C ILE A 84 -12.88 -6.95 4.27
N LEU A 85 -12.67 -6.33 3.11
CA LEU A 85 -11.60 -6.73 2.19
C LEU A 85 -10.22 -6.45 2.80
N TYR A 86 -10.01 -5.30 3.43
CA TYR A 86 -8.73 -4.93 4.03
C TYR A 86 -8.35 -5.83 5.23
N GLN A 87 -9.32 -6.44 5.90
CA GLN A 87 -9.06 -7.39 6.99
C GLN A 87 -8.16 -8.55 6.55
N GLY A 88 -8.22 -9.01 5.29
CA GLY A 88 -7.31 -10.05 4.81
C GLY A 88 -5.84 -9.63 4.84
N VAL A 89 -5.54 -8.34 4.73
CA VAL A 89 -4.18 -7.78 4.87
C VAL A 89 -3.81 -7.65 6.35
N VAL A 90 -4.70 -7.08 7.17
CA VAL A 90 -4.47 -6.84 8.61
C VAL A 90 -4.32 -8.15 9.39
N GLN A 91 -5.19 -9.13 9.11
CA GLN A 91 -5.14 -10.46 9.70
C GLN A 91 -4.01 -11.31 9.09
N GLY A 92 -3.46 -10.89 7.96
CA GLY A 92 -2.30 -11.53 7.32
C GLY A 92 -2.65 -12.81 6.58
N TRP A 93 -3.86 -12.91 6.01
CA TRP A 93 -4.27 -14.05 5.18
C TRP A 93 -3.80 -13.91 3.74
N TYR A 94 -3.91 -12.71 3.17
CA TYR A 94 -3.57 -12.47 1.76
C TYR A 94 -2.08 -12.61 1.47
N PRO A 95 -1.14 -12.07 2.28
CA PRO A 95 0.28 -12.18 1.94
C PRO A 95 0.78 -13.63 1.86
N PRO A 96 0.48 -14.53 2.82
CA PRO A 96 0.86 -15.95 2.70
C PRO A 96 0.19 -16.67 1.52
N LEU A 97 -1.06 -16.35 1.19
CA LEU A 97 -1.75 -16.93 0.02
C LEU A 97 -1.10 -16.50 -1.29
N ILE A 98 -0.72 -15.23 -1.41
CA ILE A 98 0.03 -14.72 -2.57
C ILE A 98 1.41 -15.40 -2.63
N PHE A 99 2.08 -15.53 -1.49
CA PHE A 99 3.40 -16.18 -1.40
C PHE A 99 3.33 -17.67 -1.78
N LEU A 100 2.28 -18.37 -1.38
CA LEU A 100 2.01 -19.75 -1.83
C LEU A 100 1.85 -19.81 -3.36
N GLY A 101 1.11 -18.86 -3.95
CA GLY A 101 0.95 -18.75 -5.40
C GLY A 101 2.27 -18.53 -6.12
N ILE A 102 3.10 -17.59 -5.64
CA ILE A 102 4.44 -17.33 -6.19
C ILE A 102 5.31 -18.59 -6.08
N GLY A 103 5.31 -19.25 -4.92
CA GLY A 103 6.05 -20.51 -4.71
C GLY A 103 5.60 -21.63 -5.65
N ALA A 104 4.31 -21.74 -5.94
CA ALA A 104 3.77 -22.72 -6.88
C ALA A 104 4.16 -22.45 -8.34
N MET A 105 4.42 -21.19 -8.69
CA MET A 105 4.86 -20.77 -10.04
C MET A 105 6.39 -20.73 -10.18
N THR A 106 7.15 -20.88 -9.09
CA THR A 106 8.62 -20.75 -9.10
C THR A 106 9.27 -22.01 -9.67
N ASP A 107 10.07 -21.85 -10.72
CA ASP A 107 10.90 -22.94 -11.26
C ASP A 107 12.24 -23.05 -10.52
N PHE A 108 12.48 -24.21 -9.91
CA PHE A 108 13.71 -24.51 -9.18
C PHE A 108 14.81 -25.17 -10.04
N SER A 109 14.55 -25.45 -11.31
CA SER A 109 15.47 -26.19 -12.18
C SER A 109 16.86 -25.52 -12.28
N SER A 110 16.90 -24.20 -12.42
CA SER A 110 18.16 -23.42 -12.48
C SER A 110 18.92 -23.44 -11.15
N LEU A 111 18.21 -23.36 -10.03
CA LEU A 111 18.79 -23.38 -8.69
C LEU A 111 19.38 -24.76 -8.35
N ILE A 112 18.67 -25.83 -8.72
CA ILE A 112 19.12 -27.21 -8.52
C ILE A 112 20.32 -27.52 -9.44
N ALA A 113 20.31 -27.03 -10.68
CA ALA A 113 21.40 -27.21 -11.63
C ALA A 113 22.70 -26.52 -11.19
N ASN A 114 22.61 -25.36 -10.52
CA ASN A 114 23.77 -24.67 -9.97
C ASN A 114 23.50 -24.11 -8.56
N PRO A 115 23.70 -24.92 -7.51
CA PRO A 115 23.43 -24.53 -6.13
C PRO A 115 24.23 -23.31 -5.64
N LYS A 116 25.33 -22.93 -6.32
CA LYS A 116 26.09 -21.72 -5.99
C LYS A 116 25.26 -20.44 -6.17
N LEU A 117 24.18 -20.48 -6.96
CA LEU A 117 23.24 -19.37 -7.09
C LEU A 117 22.57 -19.00 -5.75
N ILE A 118 22.47 -19.95 -4.80
CA ILE A 118 21.99 -19.67 -3.44
C ILE A 118 22.87 -18.62 -2.74
N LEU A 119 24.19 -18.64 -2.98
CA LEU A 119 25.12 -17.67 -2.38
C LEU A 119 24.92 -16.26 -2.94
N ILE A 120 24.52 -16.15 -4.22
CA ILE A 120 24.15 -14.87 -4.81
C ILE A 120 22.86 -14.36 -4.15
N GLY A 121 21.86 -15.24 -3.98
CA GLY A 121 20.63 -14.92 -3.26
C GLY A 121 20.89 -14.45 -1.83
N ALA A 122 21.82 -15.08 -1.10
CA ALA A 122 22.25 -14.65 0.22
C ALA A 122 22.92 -13.26 0.19
N ALA A 123 23.75 -12.98 -0.82
CA ALA A 123 24.36 -11.67 -0.99
C ALA A 123 23.33 -10.57 -1.31
N CYS A 124 22.27 -10.88 -2.06
CA CYS A 124 21.19 -9.90 -2.32
C CYS A 124 20.49 -9.44 -1.03
N GLN A 125 20.46 -10.27 0.02
CA GLN A 125 19.86 -9.88 1.31
C GLN A 125 20.64 -8.79 2.06
N PHE A 126 21.89 -8.48 1.66
CA PHE A 126 22.61 -7.32 2.21
C PHE A 126 21.88 -6.00 1.94
N GLY A 127 21.04 -5.92 0.89
CA GLY A 127 20.17 -4.78 0.64
C GLY A 127 19.22 -4.48 1.80
N ILE A 128 18.68 -5.53 2.45
CA ILE A 128 17.82 -5.38 3.63
C ILE A 128 18.58 -4.77 4.79
N PHE A 129 19.77 -5.30 5.08
CA PHE A 129 20.60 -4.79 6.18
C PHE A 129 21.06 -3.35 5.92
N GLY A 130 21.41 -3.01 4.68
CA GLY A 130 21.77 -1.64 4.29
C GLY A 130 20.62 -0.67 4.53
N ALA A 131 19.43 -0.99 4.03
CA ALA A 131 18.23 -0.17 4.24
C ALA A 131 17.86 -0.06 5.73
N TYR A 132 17.99 -1.15 6.49
CA TYR A 132 17.77 -1.15 7.94
C TYR A 132 18.73 -0.21 8.68
N ILE A 133 20.03 -0.30 8.42
CA ILE A 133 21.05 0.54 9.07
C ILE A 133 20.79 2.02 8.76
N ILE A 134 20.50 2.36 7.51
CA ILE A 134 20.20 3.74 7.11
C ILE A 134 18.95 4.26 7.82
N ALA A 135 17.90 3.43 7.94
CA ALA A 135 16.68 3.81 8.65
C ALA A 135 16.94 4.07 10.15
N ILE A 136 17.76 3.24 10.81
CA ILE A 136 18.16 3.47 12.20
C ILE A 136 18.94 4.78 12.35
N GLU A 137 19.90 5.06 11.46
CA GLU A 137 20.70 6.30 11.49
C GLU A 137 19.85 7.56 11.24
N TRP A 138 18.74 7.43 10.50
CA TRP A 138 17.74 8.48 10.34
C TRP A 138 16.75 8.61 11.50
N GLY A 139 16.90 7.79 12.55
CA GLY A 139 16.15 7.91 13.79
C GLY A 139 14.84 7.12 13.84
N PHE A 140 14.61 6.19 12.90
CA PHE A 140 13.46 5.29 12.99
C PHE A 140 13.63 4.26 14.12
N ALA A 141 12.53 3.88 14.76
CA ALA A 141 12.56 2.83 15.77
C ALA A 141 12.96 1.48 15.15
N PRO A 142 13.56 0.54 15.91
CA PRO A 142 13.99 -0.75 15.35
C PRO A 142 12.93 -1.54 14.58
N ASN A 143 11.67 -1.49 15.02
CA ASN A 143 10.56 -2.15 14.32
C ASN A 143 10.19 -1.45 13.01
N GLU A 144 10.23 -0.12 12.98
CA GLU A 144 9.98 0.69 11.79
C GLU A 144 11.12 0.53 10.78
N ALA A 145 12.38 0.59 11.26
CA ALA A 145 13.55 0.31 10.45
C ALA A 145 13.53 -1.12 9.88
N GLY A 146 13.01 -2.10 10.63
CA GLY A 146 12.77 -3.46 10.13
C GLY A 146 11.76 -3.51 8.97
N ALA A 147 10.65 -2.78 9.12
CA ALA A 147 9.63 -2.63 8.08
C ALA A 147 10.13 -1.87 6.85
N ILE A 148 11.02 -0.89 7.01
CA ILE A 148 11.65 -0.18 5.89
C ILE A 148 12.74 -1.06 5.24
N GLY A 149 13.51 -1.76 6.06
CA GLY A 149 14.64 -2.58 5.62
C GLY A 149 14.21 -3.68 4.65
N ILE A 150 13.08 -4.34 4.88
CA ILE A 150 12.58 -5.43 4.03
C ILE A 150 12.33 -4.99 2.56
N ILE A 151 12.15 -3.70 2.30
CA ILE A 151 12.06 -3.15 0.93
C ILE A 151 13.31 -3.53 0.11
N GLY A 152 14.49 -3.54 0.75
CA GLY A 152 15.76 -3.93 0.12
C GLY A 152 15.82 -5.39 -0.31
N GLY A 153 14.87 -6.23 0.10
CA GLY A 153 14.74 -7.62 -0.34
C GLY A 153 13.99 -7.79 -1.66
N ALA A 154 13.37 -6.72 -2.19
CA ALA A 154 12.57 -6.73 -3.42
C ALA A 154 11.49 -7.83 -3.47
N ASP A 155 10.86 -8.12 -2.33
CA ASP A 155 9.76 -9.08 -2.19
C ASP A 155 8.53 -8.40 -1.57
N GLY A 156 7.58 -8.01 -2.42
CA GLY A 156 6.39 -7.24 -2.05
C GLY A 156 5.50 -7.92 -1.00
N PRO A 157 5.06 -9.18 -1.21
CA PRO A 157 4.25 -9.91 -0.23
C PRO A 157 4.89 -10.01 1.14
N THR A 158 6.20 -10.30 1.21
CA THR A 158 6.92 -10.36 2.49
C THR A 158 7.04 -8.97 3.13
N ALA A 159 7.25 -7.93 2.33
CA ALA A 159 7.27 -6.55 2.83
C ALA A 159 5.94 -6.12 3.46
N ILE A 160 4.81 -6.45 2.81
CA ILE A 160 3.46 -6.23 3.36
C ILE A 160 3.29 -7.00 4.66
N PHE A 161 3.64 -8.29 4.66
CA PHE A 161 3.45 -9.17 5.81
C PHE A 161 4.25 -8.71 7.03
N LEU A 162 5.54 -8.41 6.85
CA LEU A 162 6.39 -8.00 7.96
C LEU A 162 5.96 -6.64 8.50
N THR A 163 5.62 -5.69 7.62
CA THR A 163 5.20 -4.35 8.02
C THR A 163 3.87 -4.39 8.78
N SER A 164 2.91 -5.23 8.37
CA SER A 164 1.65 -5.38 9.10
C SER A 164 1.81 -5.96 10.51
N LYS A 165 2.95 -6.61 10.80
CA LYS A 165 3.29 -7.11 12.14
C LYS A 165 4.19 -6.17 12.94
N LEU A 166 5.16 -5.50 12.30
CA LEU A 166 6.14 -4.66 12.98
C LEU A 166 5.71 -3.19 13.10
N ALA A 167 5.16 -2.60 12.04
CA ALA A 167 4.83 -1.18 11.97
C ALA A 167 3.59 -0.95 11.07
N PRO A 168 2.37 -1.29 11.53
CA PRO A 168 1.16 -1.23 10.70
C PRO A 168 0.86 0.16 10.12
N HIS A 169 1.26 1.23 10.83
CA HIS A 169 1.09 2.61 10.37
C HIS A 169 1.98 2.96 9.18
N LEU A 170 3.06 2.23 8.94
CA LEU A 170 3.94 2.39 7.77
C LEU A 170 3.55 1.51 6.58
N LEU A 171 2.52 0.65 6.73
CA LEU A 171 2.18 -0.35 5.72
C LEU A 171 1.91 0.24 4.34
N GLY A 172 1.15 1.34 4.28
CA GLY A 172 0.86 2.02 3.01
C GLY A 172 2.14 2.52 2.33
N ALA A 173 2.99 3.23 3.08
CA ALA A 173 4.23 3.80 2.56
C ALA A 173 5.23 2.71 2.11
N VAL A 174 5.39 1.66 2.91
CA VAL A 174 6.28 0.54 2.60
C VAL A 174 5.78 -0.25 1.39
N ALA A 175 4.49 -0.58 1.33
CA ALA A 175 3.93 -1.32 0.21
C ALA A 175 4.07 -0.54 -1.11
N ILE A 176 3.71 0.74 -1.10
CA ILE A 176 3.89 1.62 -2.27
C ILE A 176 5.36 1.67 -2.70
N SER A 177 6.27 1.85 -1.75
CA SER A 177 7.71 1.94 -2.05
C SER A 177 8.27 0.64 -2.60
N ALA A 178 7.90 -0.51 -2.02
CA ALA A 178 8.35 -1.83 -2.46
C ALA A 178 7.91 -2.13 -3.90
N TYR A 179 6.63 -1.94 -4.22
CA TYR A 179 6.12 -2.21 -5.57
C TYR A 179 6.57 -1.19 -6.61
N SER A 180 6.66 0.09 -6.24
CA SER A 180 7.17 1.12 -7.15
C SER A 180 8.64 0.87 -7.49
N TYR A 181 9.47 0.48 -6.51
CA TYR A 181 10.87 0.16 -6.75
C TYR A 181 11.04 -1.09 -7.62
N MET A 182 10.27 -2.15 -7.37
CA MET A 182 10.30 -3.37 -8.20
C MET A 182 9.96 -3.08 -9.66
N ALA A 183 8.97 -2.23 -9.92
CA ALA A 183 8.62 -1.80 -11.28
C ALA A 183 9.72 -0.95 -11.95
N LEU A 184 10.59 -0.32 -11.17
CA LEU A 184 11.69 0.50 -11.65
C LEU A 184 13.02 -0.26 -11.80
N VAL A 185 13.07 -1.56 -11.46
CA VAL A 185 14.28 -2.39 -11.61
C VAL A 185 14.90 -2.30 -13.02
N PRO A 186 14.15 -2.35 -14.14
CA PRO A 186 14.74 -2.21 -15.47
C PRO A 186 15.48 -0.89 -15.74
N VAL A 187 15.19 0.14 -14.95
CA VAL A 187 15.86 1.46 -15.02
C VAL A 187 17.08 1.50 -14.10
N ILE A 188 16.99 0.87 -12.93
CA ILE A 188 18.02 0.92 -11.87
C ILE A 188 19.14 -0.11 -12.13
N GLN A 189 18.79 -1.28 -12.66
CA GLN A 189 19.70 -2.37 -12.96
C GLN A 189 19.46 -2.85 -14.42
N PRO A 190 20.14 -2.23 -15.40
CA PRO A 190 20.03 -2.59 -16.81
C PRO A 190 20.74 -3.89 -17.19
#